data_AF-A0A2S2NDQ1-F1
#
_entry.id   AF-A0A2S2NDQ1-F1
#
_cell.length_a   1.000
_cell.length_b   1.000
_cell.length_c   1.000
_cell.angle_alpha   90.00
_cell.angle_beta   90.00
_cell.angle_gamma   90.00
#
_symmetry.space_group_name_H-M   'P 1'
#
loop_
_entity.id
_entity.type
_entity.pdbx_description
1 polymer ?
#
loop_
_entity_poly.entity_id
_entity_poly.type
_entity_poly.pdbx_seq_one_letter_code
_entity_poly.pdbx_strand_id
1 'polypeptide(L)'
;MSTFLTPELRQSVHCFGRDTCFPLAFGVPAVLMITAIVIFVSGRNMYVKKKPEQNVIARTFGCIFYALRTKITSRVPSQNHWLENAKGVYTETEITDTKTALEVISVFVAFPVFWSLYEQQGSRWTLQATLMNGRVDFLDWTIKPDQMQTLVPLFGLTFLILFDVAFYPLLAMVGIRKPLQKLTFGGVLAVTAFVFAALLQFKIFGNTTEIPPGQGRLNIYNGFDCKVFIRSRTLHLQDHIDPLEMINVTHAVMSQNDVLITLKFELECSYVPEKYEFDTTVTIIEGEENSYHLVRLNKNTIALNHVGSPEHLVKEKFGNPNLRILIDYTFDFDDNITLTSVDQNSFTSYPLSLFRRMNFNAVKVGKYNVVYNGKLLSIPPAVDIIPATFYTLTLQRNGDKMAFI
;
A
#
# COMPACT_ATOMS: atom_id res chain seq x y z
N MET A 1 5.93 -14.94 16.95
CA MET A 1 4.78 -15.86 16.92
C MET A 1 3.45 -15.11 16.89
N SER A 2 3.10 -14.33 17.93
CA SER A 2 1.85 -13.52 17.93
C SER A 2 1.70 -12.61 16.69
N THR A 3 2.74 -11.86 16.34
CA THR A 3 2.75 -10.96 15.16
C THR A 3 2.49 -11.66 13.82
N PHE A 4 2.81 -12.96 13.72
CA PHE A 4 2.58 -13.75 12.52
C PHE A 4 1.17 -14.38 12.53
N LEU A 5 0.75 -14.90 13.69
CA LEU A 5 -0.47 -15.66 13.86
C LEU A 5 -1.72 -14.76 13.95
N THR A 6 -1.61 -13.59 14.57
CA THR A 6 -2.75 -12.68 14.80
C THR A 6 -3.38 -12.16 13.50
N PRO A 7 -2.62 -11.76 12.46
CA PRO A 7 -3.20 -11.39 11.16
C PRO A 7 -3.89 -12.57 10.45
N GLU A 8 -3.38 -13.79 10.60
CA GLU A 8 -4.03 -15.01 10.08
C GLU A 8 -5.36 -15.26 10.77
N LEU A 9 -5.37 -15.25 12.09
CA LEU A 9 -6.59 -15.46 12.89
C LEU A 9 -7.64 -14.38 12.64
N ARG A 10 -7.22 -13.13 12.40
CA ARG A 10 -8.12 -12.01 12.09
C ARG A 10 -8.85 -12.19 10.75
N GLN A 11 -8.17 -12.66 9.72
CA GLN A 11 -8.75 -12.76 8.36
C GLN A 11 -9.39 -14.11 8.06
N SER A 12 -8.95 -15.19 8.71
CA SER A 12 -9.50 -16.54 8.49
C SER A 12 -10.80 -16.80 9.23
N VAL A 13 -11.09 -16.04 10.29
CA VAL A 13 -12.29 -16.22 11.12
C VAL A 13 -13.21 -15.02 10.99
N HIS A 14 -14.47 -15.28 10.66
CA HIS A 14 -15.53 -14.28 10.61
C HIS A 14 -16.19 -14.17 11.99
N CYS A 15 -16.29 -12.96 12.53
CA CYS A 15 -16.92 -12.70 13.81
C CYS A 15 -18.01 -11.65 13.66
N PHE A 16 -19.17 -11.87 14.30
CA PHE A 16 -20.29 -10.92 14.33
C PHE A 16 -20.80 -10.52 12.93
N GLY A 17 -20.77 -11.45 11.97
CA GLY A 17 -21.19 -11.18 10.59
C GLY A 17 -20.27 -10.23 9.82
N ARG A 18 -19.04 -10.01 10.29
CA ARG A 18 -18.01 -9.22 9.58
C ARG A 18 -16.88 -10.12 9.10
N ASP A 19 -16.30 -9.74 7.96
CA ASP A 19 -15.22 -10.47 7.27
C ASP A 19 -13.88 -10.52 8.04
N THR A 20 -13.79 -9.85 9.18
CA THR A 20 -12.56 -9.81 10.00
C THR A 20 -12.89 -9.89 11.49
N CYS A 21 -12.21 -10.79 12.22
CA CYS A 21 -12.39 -10.96 13.65
C CYS A 21 -11.34 -10.22 14.48
N PHE A 22 -11.60 -8.93 14.76
CA PHE A 22 -10.78 -8.16 15.69
C PHE A 22 -10.82 -8.66 17.15
N PRO A 23 -11.96 -9.10 17.70
CA PRO A 23 -12.00 -9.57 19.10
C PRO A 23 -11.08 -10.76 19.37
N LEU A 24 -10.98 -11.70 18.43
CA LEU A 24 -10.04 -12.83 18.52
C LEU A 24 -8.59 -12.35 18.47
N ALA A 25 -8.29 -11.42 17.55
CA ALA A 25 -6.96 -10.84 17.40
C ALA A 25 -6.46 -10.11 18.66
N PHE A 26 -7.33 -9.38 19.35
CA PHE A 26 -7.00 -8.70 20.62
C PHE A 26 -7.09 -9.61 21.85
N GLY A 27 -7.91 -10.67 21.79
CA GLY A 27 -8.06 -11.64 22.88
C GLY A 27 -6.78 -12.44 23.13
N VAL A 28 -6.04 -12.81 22.08
CA VAL A 28 -4.79 -13.57 22.21
C VAL A 28 -3.74 -12.83 23.06
N PRO A 29 -3.37 -11.56 22.78
CA PRO A 29 -2.50 -10.79 23.66
C PRO A 29 -3.06 -10.62 25.08
N ALA A 30 -4.37 -10.41 25.25
CA ALA A 30 -4.97 -10.23 26.56
C ALA A 30 -4.80 -11.47 27.44
N VAL A 31 -5.04 -12.66 26.90
CA VAL A 31 -4.81 -13.93 27.63
C VAL A 31 -3.34 -14.08 27.98
N LEU A 32 -2.42 -13.84 27.04
CA LEU A 32 -0.98 -13.90 27.30
C LEU A 32 -0.55 -12.93 28.42
N MET A 33 -1.09 -11.71 28.44
CA MET A 33 -0.83 -10.71 29.48
C MET A 33 -1.38 -11.15 30.84
N ILE A 34 -2.59 -11.72 30.89
CA ILE A 34 -3.15 -12.28 32.13
C ILE A 34 -2.28 -13.43 32.64
N THR A 35 -1.87 -14.34 31.77
CA THR A 35 -0.97 -15.45 32.13
C THR A 35 0.36 -14.92 32.69
N ALA A 36 0.95 -13.90 32.05
CA ALA A 36 2.18 -13.28 32.53
C ALA A 36 2.01 -12.65 33.93
N ILE A 37 0.88 -11.97 34.18
CA ILE A 37 0.56 -11.41 35.51
C ILE A 37 0.43 -12.52 36.56
N VAL A 38 -0.28 -13.61 36.25
CA VAL A 38 -0.44 -14.75 37.16
C VAL A 38 0.93 -15.33 37.52
N ILE A 39 1.79 -15.58 36.54
CA ILE A 39 3.16 -16.08 36.76
C ILE A 39 3.96 -15.10 37.62
N PHE A 40 3.89 -13.80 37.33
CA PHE A 40 4.63 -12.78 38.06
C PHE A 40 4.18 -12.66 39.52
N VAL A 41 2.86 -12.73 39.77
CA VAL A 41 2.29 -12.70 41.12
C VAL A 41 2.62 -13.98 41.88
N SER A 42 2.54 -15.14 41.24
CA SER A 42 2.96 -16.42 41.83
C SER A 42 4.46 -16.41 42.19
N GLY A 43 5.30 -15.77 41.38
CA GLY A 43 6.73 -15.59 41.63
C GLY A 43 7.09 -14.52 42.67
N ARG A 44 6.10 -13.81 43.26
CA ARG A 44 6.33 -12.66 44.16
C ARG A 44 7.27 -12.95 45.32
N ASN A 45 7.24 -14.17 45.85
CA ASN A 45 8.06 -14.58 46.99
C ASN A 45 9.52 -14.87 46.61
N MET A 46 9.84 -15.03 45.33
CA MET A 46 11.20 -15.23 44.82
C MET A 46 11.92 -13.92 44.50
N TYR A 47 11.20 -12.78 44.45
CA TYR A 47 11.80 -11.49 44.11
C TYR A 47 12.38 -10.77 45.34
N VAL A 48 13.64 -10.37 45.23
CA VAL A 48 14.29 -9.46 46.18
C VAL A 48 13.80 -8.04 45.93
N LYS A 49 12.95 -7.53 46.82
CA LYS A 49 12.43 -6.15 46.76
C LYS A 49 13.47 -5.21 47.37
N LYS A 50 14.25 -4.53 46.53
CA LYS A 50 15.12 -3.43 46.98
C LYS A 50 14.25 -2.23 47.39
N LYS A 51 14.54 -1.62 48.53
CA LYS A 51 13.88 -0.37 48.96
C LYS A 51 14.22 0.73 47.95
N PRO A 52 13.29 1.64 47.63
CA PRO A 52 13.58 2.75 46.73
C PRO A 52 14.73 3.59 47.33
N GLU A 53 15.82 3.71 46.58
CA GLU A 53 16.85 4.72 46.86
C GLU A 53 16.22 6.12 46.75
N GLN A 54 16.83 7.13 47.39
CA GLN A 54 16.33 8.51 47.39
C GLN A 54 15.89 8.96 45.99
N ASN A 55 14.93 9.90 45.90
CA ASN A 55 14.45 10.44 44.62
C ASN A 55 15.55 11.23 43.89
N VAL A 56 16.50 10.52 43.27
CA VAL A 56 17.64 11.08 42.52
C VAL A 56 17.12 12.02 41.44
N ILE A 57 16.07 11.61 40.72
CA ILE A 57 15.42 12.40 39.67
C ILE A 57 14.94 13.75 40.22
N ALA A 58 14.23 13.76 41.36
CA ALA A 58 13.72 15.00 41.95
C ALA A 58 14.86 15.92 42.43
N ARG A 59 15.94 15.34 42.97
CA ARG A 59 17.15 16.07 43.35
C ARG A 59 17.86 16.69 42.15
N THR A 60 18.02 15.96 41.05
CA THR A 60 18.63 16.43 39.80
C THR A 60 17.83 17.58 39.18
N PHE A 61 16.51 17.44 39.03
CA PHE A 61 15.65 18.52 38.53
C PHE A 61 15.62 19.72 39.48
N GLY A 62 15.62 19.48 40.78
CA GLY A 62 15.74 20.54 41.79
C GLY A 62 17.05 21.32 41.67
N CYS A 63 18.18 20.64 41.49
CA CYS A 63 19.50 21.25 41.28
C CYS A 63 19.51 22.12 40.01
N ILE A 64 18.96 21.61 38.91
CA ILE A 64 18.83 22.35 37.64
C ILE A 64 18.00 23.61 37.86
N PHE A 65 16.80 23.48 38.43
CA PHE A 65 15.87 24.59 38.62
C PHE A 65 16.43 25.64 39.58
N TYR A 66 17.07 25.23 40.68
CA TYR A 66 17.70 26.13 41.63
C TYR A 66 18.87 26.89 40.98
N ALA A 67 19.77 26.20 40.29
CA ALA A 67 20.88 26.84 39.57
C ALA A 67 20.39 27.84 38.51
N LEU A 68 19.32 27.49 37.77
CA LEU A 68 18.71 28.36 36.77
C LEU A 68 18.05 29.59 37.43
N ARG A 69 17.28 29.40 38.50
CA ARG A 69 16.61 30.46 39.24
C ARG A 69 17.62 31.43 39.83
N THR A 70 18.69 30.93 40.45
CA THR A 70 19.77 31.75 41.00
C THR A 70 20.50 32.52 39.89
N LYS A 71 20.72 31.92 38.72
CA LYS A 71 21.29 32.64 37.55
C LYS A 71 20.39 33.78 37.06
N ILE A 72 19.07 33.60 37.09
CA ILE A 72 18.10 34.62 36.65
C ILE A 72 17.91 35.71 37.71
N THR A 73 17.92 35.34 38.99
CA THR A 73 17.62 36.25 40.12
C THR A 73 18.84 37.01 40.63
N SER A 74 20.04 36.44 40.49
CA SER A 74 21.28 36.99 41.05
C SER A 74 22.27 37.33 39.93
N ARG A 75 22.84 38.55 39.95
CA ARG A 75 23.87 39.01 39.00
C ARG A 75 25.30 38.55 39.32
N VAL A 76 25.47 37.63 40.28
CA VAL A 76 26.80 37.13 40.66
C VAL A 76 27.31 36.21 39.55
N PRO A 77 28.45 36.52 38.90
CA PRO A 77 28.98 35.69 37.84
C PRO A 77 29.46 34.34 38.41
N SER A 78 28.98 33.24 37.84
CA SER A 78 29.56 31.92 38.13
C SER A 78 30.90 31.82 37.42
N GLN A 79 31.90 31.23 38.09
CA GLN A 79 33.28 31.27 37.61
C GLN A 79 33.49 30.41 36.35
N ASN A 80 32.88 29.21 36.27
CA ASN A 80 33.12 28.27 35.17
C ASN A 80 31.85 27.63 34.55
N HIS A 81 30.85 27.19 35.34
CA HIS A 81 29.63 26.58 34.83
C HIS A 81 28.38 27.06 35.58
N TRP A 82 27.23 27.18 34.90
CA TRP A 82 26.00 27.73 35.51
C TRP A 82 25.40 26.85 36.61
N LEU A 83 25.64 25.53 36.57
CA LEU A 83 25.23 24.61 37.63
C LEU A 83 25.96 24.87 38.96
N GLU A 84 27.11 25.54 38.96
CA GLU A 84 27.84 25.83 40.20
C GLU A 84 27.09 26.82 41.10
N ASN A 85 26.09 27.53 40.59
CA ASN A 85 25.21 28.37 41.40
C ASN A 85 24.35 27.58 42.39
N ALA A 86 24.31 26.25 42.28
CA ALA A 86 23.69 25.36 43.26
C ALA A 86 24.62 24.98 44.44
N LYS A 87 25.90 25.41 44.42
CA LYS A 87 26.84 25.20 45.53
C LYS A 87 26.28 25.81 46.81
N GLY A 88 26.22 25.00 47.88
CA GLY A 88 25.71 25.38 49.19
C GLY A 88 24.35 24.76 49.55
N VAL A 89 23.51 24.44 48.56
CA VAL A 89 22.25 23.70 48.76
C VAL A 89 22.39 22.24 48.31
N TYR A 90 23.18 21.99 47.27
CA TYR A 90 23.46 20.67 46.71
C TYR A 90 24.93 20.30 46.89
N THR A 91 25.24 19.00 46.97
CA THR A 91 26.62 18.51 47.11
C THR A 91 27.40 18.66 45.81
N GLU A 92 28.73 18.75 45.88
CA GLU A 92 29.57 18.84 44.68
C GLU A 92 29.43 17.62 43.75
N THR A 93 29.18 16.44 44.32
CA THR A 93 28.89 15.22 43.57
C THR A 93 27.56 15.34 42.81
N GLU A 94 26.49 15.80 43.46
CA GLU A 94 25.18 16.01 42.80
C GLU A 94 25.28 17.00 41.63
N ILE A 95 26.06 18.08 41.81
CA ILE A 95 26.28 19.09 40.77
C ILE A 95 27.06 18.51 39.59
N THR A 96 28.10 17.72 39.87
CA THR A 96 28.93 17.08 38.84
C THR A 96 28.17 15.99 38.08
N ASP A 97 27.39 15.19 38.78
CA ASP A 97 26.53 14.15 38.20
C ASP A 97 25.44 14.77 37.33
N THR A 98 24.81 15.86 37.80
CA THR A 98 23.81 16.61 37.02
C THR A 98 24.43 17.21 35.75
N LYS A 99 25.66 17.75 35.83
CA LYS A 99 26.38 18.25 34.66
C LYS A 99 26.64 17.14 33.65
N THR A 100 27.17 16.01 34.11
CA THR A 100 27.45 14.84 33.26
C THR A 100 26.16 14.30 32.61
N ALA A 101 25.07 14.24 33.38
CA ALA A 101 23.77 13.81 32.87
C ALA A 101 23.25 14.74 31.76
N LEU A 102 23.42 16.06 31.89
CA LEU A 102 23.03 17.03 30.86
C LEU A 102 23.86 16.88 29.57
N GLU A 103 25.16 16.61 29.69
CA GLU A 103 26.03 16.31 28.54
C GLU A 103 25.57 15.03 27.81
N VAL A 104 25.23 13.98 28.57
CA VAL A 104 24.66 12.75 28.00
C VAL A 104 23.30 12.99 27.35
N ILE A 105 22.39 13.71 28.01
CA ILE A 105 21.08 14.05 27.46
C ILE A 105 21.24 14.80 26.13
N SER A 106 22.21 15.72 26.02
CA SER A 106 22.48 16.43 24.78
C SER A 106 22.83 15.50 23.62
N VAL A 107 23.65 14.45 23.86
CA VAL A 107 23.94 13.42 22.85
C VAL A 107 22.71 12.58 22.53
N PHE A 108 21.87 12.30 23.54
CA PHE A 108 20.66 11.49 23.40
C PHE A 108 19.49 12.22 22.72
N VAL A 109 19.59 13.53 22.42
CA VAL A 109 18.57 14.24 21.63
C VAL A 109 18.40 13.63 20.23
N ALA A 110 19.43 12.99 19.68
CA ALA A 110 19.33 12.26 18.40
C ALA A 110 18.54 10.95 18.51
N PHE A 111 18.38 10.40 19.72
CA PHE A 111 17.76 9.09 19.96
C PHE A 111 16.26 9.07 19.60
N PRO A 112 15.42 10.05 20.00
CA PRO A 112 14.03 10.14 19.53
C PRO A 112 13.89 10.21 18.01
N VAL A 113 14.82 10.87 17.29
CA VAL A 113 14.79 10.97 15.83
C VAL A 113 15.07 9.61 15.19
N PHE A 114 16.04 8.86 15.73
CA PHE A 114 16.28 7.50 15.27
C PHE A 114 15.07 6.59 15.51
N TRP A 115 14.46 6.66 16.70
CA TRP A 115 13.27 5.86 17.00
C TRP A 115 12.06 6.26 16.15
N SER A 116 11.87 7.54 15.85
CA SER A 116 10.79 7.97 14.97
C SER A 116 10.93 7.41 13.55
N LEU A 117 12.17 7.27 13.06
CA LEU A 117 12.46 6.58 11.80
C LEU A 117 12.21 5.07 11.92
N TYR A 118 12.68 4.43 13.00
CA TYR A 118 12.51 2.99 13.22
C TYR A 118 11.04 2.55 13.29
N GLU A 119 10.20 3.31 13.99
CA GLU A 119 8.76 3.03 14.14
C GLU A 119 7.98 3.13 12.81
N GLN A 120 8.56 3.72 11.75
CA GLN A 120 7.91 3.76 10.44
C GLN A 120 7.82 2.39 9.76
N GLN A 121 8.67 1.43 10.13
CA GLN A 121 8.57 0.07 9.59
C GLN A 121 7.23 -0.59 9.95
N GLY A 122 6.69 -0.29 11.15
CA GLY A 122 5.43 -0.87 11.64
C GLY A 122 4.19 -0.20 11.05
N SER A 123 4.34 0.99 10.45
CA SER A 123 3.23 1.81 9.96
C SER A 123 3.35 2.08 8.46
N ARG A 124 4.22 3.00 8.05
CA ARG A 124 4.39 3.44 6.67
C ARG A 124 4.85 2.31 5.75
N TRP A 125 5.77 1.47 6.19
CA TRP A 125 6.25 0.35 5.36
C TRP A 125 5.21 -0.76 5.26
N THR A 126 4.42 -0.98 6.32
CA THR A 126 3.24 -1.86 6.25
C THR A 126 2.23 -1.36 5.21
N LEU A 127 1.95 -0.05 5.15
CA LEU A 127 1.08 0.55 4.13
C LEU A 127 1.71 0.51 2.73
N GLN A 128 3.03 0.63 2.61
CA GLN A 128 3.70 0.42 1.33
C GLN A 128 3.53 -1.03 0.86
N ALA A 129 3.65 -1.99 1.77
CA ALA A 129 3.49 -3.41 1.48
C ALA A 129 2.05 -3.78 1.07
N THR A 130 1.01 -3.04 1.51
CA THR A 130 -0.37 -3.28 1.01
C THR A 130 -0.52 -2.98 -0.48
N LEU A 131 0.38 -2.19 -1.06
CA LEU A 131 0.40 -1.86 -2.49
C LEU A 131 1.25 -2.83 -3.33
N MET A 132 1.80 -3.89 -2.71
CA MET A 132 2.69 -4.86 -3.35
C MET A 132 2.03 -6.23 -3.41
N ASN A 133 2.38 -7.03 -4.42
CA ASN A 133 1.82 -8.37 -4.64
C ASN A 133 1.90 -9.28 -3.40
N GLY A 134 3.00 -9.23 -2.64
CA GLY A 134 3.18 -10.04 -1.42
C GLY A 134 3.24 -11.55 -1.65
N ARG A 135 3.11 -12.01 -2.89
CA ARG A 135 3.16 -13.43 -3.27
C ARG A 135 4.56 -13.99 -3.31
N VAL A 136 4.64 -15.23 -2.90
CA VAL A 136 5.85 -16.03 -2.83
C VAL A 136 5.63 -17.25 -3.71
N ASP A 137 5.98 -17.13 -4.99
CA ASP A 137 5.67 -18.14 -6.02
C ASP A 137 6.20 -19.54 -5.69
N PHE A 138 7.32 -19.62 -4.97
CA PHE A 138 7.93 -20.90 -4.58
C PHE A 138 7.20 -21.63 -3.44
N LEU A 139 6.31 -20.95 -2.70
CA LEU A 139 5.55 -21.51 -1.58
C LEU A 139 4.02 -21.47 -1.81
N ASP A 140 3.56 -20.96 -2.96
CA ASP A 140 2.15 -20.64 -3.25
C ASP A 140 1.46 -19.93 -2.06
N TRP A 141 2.21 -19.04 -1.41
CA TRP A 141 1.80 -18.37 -0.19
C TRP A 141 1.86 -16.87 -0.36
N THR A 142 0.86 -16.17 0.17
CA THR A 142 0.78 -14.70 0.13
C THR A 142 1.09 -14.15 1.51
N ILE A 143 2.19 -13.40 1.61
CA ILE A 143 2.60 -12.73 2.85
C ILE A 143 1.70 -11.53 3.06
N LYS A 144 1.05 -11.47 4.23
CA LYS A 144 0.24 -10.32 4.61
C LYS A 144 1.14 -9.14 5.00
N PRO A 145 0.77 -7.90 4.69
CA PRO A 145 1.59 -6.72 5.00
C PRO A 145 2.05 -6.65 6.47
N ASP A 146 1.16 -6.94 7.42
CA ASP A 146 1.46 -6.93 8.87
C ASP A 146 2.50 -8.00 9.26
N GLN A 147 2.60 -9.11 8.52
CA GLN A 147 3.54 -10.20 8.80
C GLN A 147 4.99 -9.81 8.51
N MET A 148 5.24 -8.77 7.70
CA MET A 148 6.58 -8.25 7.42
C MET A 148 7.32 -7.87 8.72
N GLN A 149 6.60 -7.43 9.75
CA GLN A 149 7.17 -7.10 11.06
C GLN A 149 7.81 -8.32 11.77
N THR A 150 7.49 -9.55 11.34
CA THR A 150 8.11 -10.77 11.88
C THR A 150 9.60 -10.85 11.51
N LEU A 151 10.03 -10.20 10.42
CA LEU A 151 11.44 -10.15 10.04
C LEU A 151 12.30 -9.37 11.04
N VAL A 152 11.72 -8.41 11.76
CA VAL A 152 12.43 -7.55 12.71
C VAL A 152 13.07 -8.35 13.85
N PRO A 153 12.33 -9.16 14.63
CA PRO A 153 12.95 -9.99 15.66
C PRO A 153 13.86 -11.08 15.07
N LEU A 154 13.52 -11.63 13.90
CA LEU A 154 14.35 -12.64 13.22
C LEU A 154 15.74 -12.08 12.86
N PHE A 155 15.78 -10.93 12.20
CA PHE A 155 17.02 -10.23 11.89
C PHE A 155 17.70 -9.69 13.14
N GLY A 156 16.96 -9.26 14.16
CA GLY A 156 17.52 -8.84 15.44
C GLY A 156 18.34 -9.96 16.10
N LEU A 157 17.78 -11.17 16.20
CA LEU A 157 18.47 -12.36 16.73
C LEU A 157 19.67 -12.78 15.86
N THR A 158 19.47 -12.81 14.54
CA THR A 158 20.51 -13.22 13.58
C THR A 158 21.68 -12.24 13.61
N PHE A 159 21.40 -10.93 13.53
CA PHE A 159 22.41 -9.90 13.54
C PHE A 159 23.08 -9.76 14.90
N LEU A 160 22.41 -10.04 16.03
CA LEU A 160 23.08 -10.05 17.34
C LEU A 160 24.28 -11.00 17.32
N ILE A 161 24.08 -12.24 16.84
CA ILE A 161 25.17 -13.23 16.73
C ILE A 161 26.21 -12.78 15.69
N LEU A 162 25.75 -12.24 14.55
CA LEU A 162 26.65 -11.82 13.48
C LEU A 162 27.48 -10.57 13.86
N PHE A 163 26.96 -9.70 14.73
CA PHE A 163 27.66 -8.52 15.19
C PHE A 163 28.86 -8.87 16.04
N ASP A 164 28.70 -9.83 16.95
CA ASP A 164 29.77 -10.28 17.84
C ASP A 164 30.86 -11.04 17.09
N VAL A 165 30.50 -11.89 16.12
CA VAL A 165 31.45 -12.75 15.40
C VAL A 165 32.10 -12.05 14.20
N ALA A 166 31.34 -11.27 13.42
CA ALA A 166 31.79 -10.77 12.11
C ALA A 166 31.82 -9.24 12.03
N PHE A 167 30.72 -8.53 12.33
CA PHE A 167 30.68 -7.09 12.06
C PHE A 167 31.56 -6.25 12.98
N TYR A 168 31.63 -6.51 14.29
CA TYR A 168 32.51 -5.75 15.17
C TYR A 168 34.01 -5.89 14.83
N PRO A 169 34.54 -7.09 14.53
CA PRO A 169 35.93 -7.19 14.07
C PRO A 169 36.15 -6.48 12.72
N LEU A 170 35.20 -6.56 11.78
CA LEU A 170 35.29 -5.84 10.50
C LEU A 170 35.26 -4.31 10.69
N LEU A 171 34.35 -3.80 11.52
CA LEU A 171 34.27 -2.37 11.85
C LEU A 171 35.55 -1.89 12.56
N ALA A 172 36.13 -2.74 13.43
CA ALA A 172 37.39 -2.43 14.11
C ALA A 172 38.59 -2.37 13.15
N MET A 173 38.54 -3.13 12.04
CA MET A 173 39.51 -3.07 10.94
C MET A 173 39.42 -1.75 10.16
N VAL A 174 38.20 -1.24 9.95
CA VAL A 174 37.94 0.07 9.30
C VAL A 174 38.18 1.26 10.26
N GLY A 175 38.47 0.99 11.55
CA GLY A 175 38.77 2.01 12.55
C GLY A 175 37.55 2.53 13.34
N ILE A 176 36.37 1.93 13.16
CA ILE A 176 35.16 2.23 13.94
C ILE A 176 35.17 1.37 15.21
N ARG A 177 35.57 1.98 16.33
CA ARG A 177 35.71 1.28 17.62
C ARG A 177 34.85 1.88 18.73
N LYS A 178 34.69 3.21 18.73
CA LYS A 178 33.98 3.92 19.80
C LYS A 178 32.47 3.67 19.69
N PRO A 179 31.75 3.54 20.83
CA PRO A 179 30.29 3.37 20.83
C PRO A 179 29.56 4.48 20.04
N LEU A 180 30.02 5.72 20.14
CA LEU A 180 29.44 6.85 19.42
C LEU A 180 29.61 6.72 17.89
N GLN A 181 30.74 6.19 17.41
CA GLN A 181 30.94 5.96 15.98
C GLN A 181 30.03 4.85 15.45
N LYS A 182 29.80 3.79 16.25
CA LYS A 182 28.85 2.72 15.91
C LYS A 182 27.42 3.25 15.82
N LEU A 183 27.03 4.15 16.74
CA LEU A 183 25.74 4.81 16.71
C LEU A 183 25.56 5.66 15.45
N THR A 184 26.56 6.47 15.09
CA THR A 184 26.53 7.27 13.85
C THR A 184 26.43 6.38 12.61
N PHE A 185 27.17 5.28 12.56
CA PHE A 185 27.10 4.31 11.45
C PHE A 185 25.71 3.69 11.31
N GLY A 186 25.07 3.31 12.42
CA GLY A 186 23.68 2.84 12.42
C GLY A 186 22.70 3.89 11.89
N GLY A 187 22.92 5.17 12.21
CA GLY A 187 22.14 6.29 11.65
C GLY A 187 22.29 6.42 10.15
N VAL A 188 23.50 6.30 9.60
CA VAL A 188 23.75 6.34 8.14
C VAL A 188 23.06 5.17 7.42
N LEU A 189 23.09 3.97 8.01
CA LEU A 189 22.36 2.82 7.48
C LEU A 189 20.85 3.04 7.49
N ALA A 190 20.31 3.65 8.54
CA ALA A 190 18.88 4.00 8.60
C ALA A 190 18.52 4.97 7.46
N VAL A 191 19.28 6.04 7.24
CA VAL A 191 19.06 6.97 6.11
C VAL A 191 19.09 6.23 4.77
N THR A 192 20.04 5.32 4.59
CA THR A 192 20.16 4.51 3.36
C THR A 192 18.93 3.61 3.16
N ALA A 193 18.42 2.99 4.22
CA ALA A 193 17.19 2.20 4.15
C ALA A 193 15.97 3.03 3.71
N PHE A 194 15.87 4.28 4.18
CA PHE A 194 14.82 5.20 3.74
C PHE A 194 14.94 5.60 2.27
N VAL A 195 16.16 5.73 1.74
CA VAL A 195 16.37 5.95 0.31
C VAL A 195 15.83 4.77 -0.50
N PHE A 196 16.12 3.53 -0.08
CA PHE A 196 15.55 2.34 -0.73
C PHE A 196 14.03 2.28 -0.64
N ALA A 197 13.45 2.60 0.52
CA ALA A 197 12.00 2.67 0.68
C ALA A 197 11.35 3.73 -0.24
N ALA A 198 12.01 4.89 -0.42
CA ALA A 198 11.54 5.94 -1.32
C ALA A 198 11.63 5.51 -2.80
N LEU A 199 12.75 4.91 -3.22
CA LEU A 199 12.91 4.37 -4.57
C LEU A 199 11.88 3.28 -4.88
N LEU A 200 11.59 2.41 -3.91
CA LEU A 200 10.52 1.42 -4.02
C LEU A 200 9.15 2.09 -4.17
N GLN A 201 8.86 3.14 -3.42
CA GLN A 201 7.60 3.89 -3.53
C GLN A 201 7.41 4.50 -4.92
N PHE A 202 8.48 5.07 -5.51
CA PHE A 202 8.46 5.58 -6.87
C PHE A 202 8.13 4.47 -7.88
N LYS A 203 8.67 3.27 -7.69
CA LYS A 203 8.37 2.13 -8.56
C LYS A 203 6.94 1.62 -8.40
N ILE A 204 6.39 1.64 -7.17
CA ILE A 204 5.00 1.23 -6.89
C ILE A 204 3.99 2.18 -7.54
N PHE A 205 4.21 3.49 -7.46
CA PHE A 205 3.35 4.47 -8.14
C PHE A 205 3.62 4.50 -9.65
N GLY A 206 4.83 4.16 -10.10
CA GLY A 206 5.20 4.11 -11.51
C GLY A 206 5.29 5.50 -12.13
N ASN A 207 5.38 5.56 -13.47
CA ASN A 207 5.13 6.81 -14.19
C ASN A 207 3.66 7.18 -13.96
N THR A 208 3.45 8.41 -13.51
CA THR A 208 2.20 8.96 -13.01
C THR A 208 0.98 8.53 -13.82
N THR A 209 -0.01 7.96 -13.12
CA THR A 209 -1.40 7.94 -13.60
C THR A 209 -1.93 9.37 -13.77
N GLU A 210 -1.27 10.36 -13.17
CA GLU A 210 -1.54 11.78 -13.40
C GLU A 210 -1.16 12.17 -14.84
N ILE A 211 -2.16 12.66 -15.56
CA ILE A 211 -2.06 13.18 -16.92
C ILE A 211 -1.38 14.56 -16.84
N PRO A 212 -0.34 14.84 -17.64
CA PRO A 212 0.30 16.15 -17.64
C PRO A 212 -0.70 17.28 -17.94
N PRO A 213 -0.52 18.48 -17.36
CA PRO A 213 -1.36 19.63 -17.70
C PRO A 213 -1.25 19.93 -19.20
N GLY A 214 -2.37 20.28 -19.82
CA GLY A 214 -2.51 20.49 -21.26
C GLY A 214 -2.62 19.20 -22.09
N GLN A 215 -2.79 18.03 -21.47
CA GLN A 215 -3.02 16.76 -22.16
C GLN A 215 -4.27 16.06 -21.63
N GLY A 216 -4.91 15.26 -22.50
CA GLY A 216 -5.98 14.32 -22.16
C GLY A 216 -5.65 12.92 -22.69
N ARG A 217 -6.18 11.89 -22.03
CA ARG A 217 -6.02 10.49 -22.45
C ARG A 217 -7.33 9.94 -22.97
N LEU A 218 -7.25 9.19 -24.06
CA LEU A 218 -8.35 8.51 -24.72
C LEU A 218 -8.05 7.02 -24.79
N ASN A 219 -8.95 6.20 -24.23
CA ASN A 219 -8.91 4.75 -24.39
C ASN A 219 -10.10 4.28 -25.22
N ILE A 220 -9.85 3.43 -26.20
CA ILE A 220 -10.90 2.77 -26.97
C ILE A 220 -10.75 1.27 -26.82
N TYR A 221 -11.78 0.63 -26.29
CA TYR A 221 -11.88 -0.82 -26.07
C TYR A 221 -12.62 -1.46 -27.23
N ASN A 222 -12.02 -2.46 -27.86
CA ASN A 222 -12.65 -3.25 -28.91
C ASN A 222 -13.50 -4.36 -28.28
N GLY A 223 -14.82 -4.21 -28.29
CA GLY A 223 -15.73 -5.25 -27.80
C GLY A 223 -16.04 -6.34 -28.84
N PHE A 224 -15.29 -6.45 -29.93
CA PHE A 224 -15.49 -7.45 -30.99
C PHE A 224 -14.36 -8.49 -30.99
N ASP A 225 -14.64 -9.66 -31.58
CA ASP A 225 -13.72 -10.80 -31.68
C ASP A 225 -12.81 -10.75 -32.93
N CYS A 226 -12.74 -9.58 -33.57
CA CYS A 226 -12.03 -9.33 -34.81
C CYS A 226 -11.25 -8.01 -34.74
N LYS A 227 -10.33 -7.79 -35.69
CA LYS A 227 -9.52 -6.57 -35.71
C LYS A 227 -10.35 -5.37 -36.19
N VAL A 228 -10.19 -4.24 -35.50
CA VAL A 228 -10.82 -2.98 -35.87
C VAL A 228 -9.75 -1.94 -36.21
N PHE A 229 -9.73 -1.48 -37.44
CA PHE A 229 -8.82 -0.43 -37.91
C PHE A 229 -9.35 0.94 -37.52
N ILE A 230 -8.51 1.73 -36.85
CA ILE A 230 -8.82 3.08 -36.40
C ILE A 230 -8.06 4.11 -37.21
N ARG A 231 -8.77 5.14 -37.69
CA ARG A 231 -8.18 6.26 -38.41
C ARG A 231 -8.71 7.59 -37.87
N SER A 232 -7.80 8.48 -37.51
CA SER A 232 -8.12 9.88 -37.19
C SER A 232 -7.09 10.83 -37.79
N ARG A 233 -7.57 11.84 -38.52
CA ARG A 233 -6.71 12.88 -39.09
C ARG A 233 -6.20 13.84 -38.02
N THR A 234 -7.04 14.17 -37.04
CA THR A 234 -6.73 15.12 -35.96
C THR A 234 -5.71 14.57 -34.98
N LEU A 235 -5.78 13.26 -34.69
CA LEU A 235 -4.82 12.59 -33.80
C LEU A 235 -3.58 12.06 -34.54
N HIS A 236 -3.52 12.20 -35.87
CA HIS A 236 -2.53 11.54 -36.73
C HIS A 236 -2.39 10.03 -36.44
N LEU A 237 -3.53 9.38 -36.15
CA LEU A 237 -3.60 7.99 -35.75
C LEU A 237 -4.06 7.13 -36.92
N GLN A 238 -3.29 6.09 -37.23
CA GLN A 238 -3.68 5.03 -38.15
C GLN A 238 -3.12 3.72 -37.62
N ASP A 239 -3.97 2.97 -36.92
CA ASP A 239 -3.59 1.70 -36.29
C ASP A 239 -4.75 0.72 -36.30
N HIS A 240 -4.60 -0.41 -35.62
CA HIS A 240 -5.62 -1.42 -35.42
C HIS A 240 -5.73 -1.78 -33.94
N ILE A 241 -6.92 -2.18 -33.53
CA ILE A 241 -7.21 -2.70 -32.20
C ILE A 241 -7.49 -4.18 -32.39
N ASP A 242 -6.68 -5.02 -31.76
CA ASP A 242 -6.85 -6.48 -31.78
C ASP A 242 -8.15 -6.89 -31.03
N PRO A 243 -8.64 -8.12 -31.26
CA PRO A 243 -9.85 -8.62 -30.62
C PRO A 243 -9.80 -8.47 -29.09
N LEU A 244 -10.83 -7.87 -28.48
CA LEU A 244 -10.92 -7.66 -27.03
C LEU A 244 -9.77 -6.87 -26.39
N GLU A 245 -8.95 -6.18 -27.20
CA GLU A 245 -7.87 -5.32 -26.72
C GLU A 245 -8.29 -3.84 -26.67
N MET A 246 -7.38 -2.99 -26.19
CA MET A 246 -7.56 -1.55 -26.13
C MET A 246 -6.41 -0.81 -26.78
N ILE A 247 -6.72 0.36 -27.34
CA ILE A 247 -5.72 1.34 -27.75
C ILE A 247 -5.76 2.56 -26.83
N ASN A 248 -4.59 3.04 -26.43
CA ASN A 248 -4.43 4.25 -25.62
C ASN A 248 -3.79 5.36 -26.47
N VAL A 249 -4.42 6.53 -26.48
CA VAL A 249 -3.95 7.71 -27.19
C VAL A 249 -3.87 8.88 -26.22
N THR A 250 -2.72 9.53 -26.16
CA THR A 250 -2.54 10.79 -25.42
C THR A 250 -2.51 11.96 -26.40
N HIS A 251 -3.31 13.00 -26.16
CA HIS A 251 -3.39 14.17 -27.04
C HIS A 251 -3.31 15.47 -26.23
N ALA A 252 -2.67 16.50 -26.81
CA ALA A 252 -2.62 17.82 -26.20
C ALA A 252 -3.97 18.53 -26.37
N VAL A 253 -4.58 18.98 -25.27
CA VAL A 253 -5.90 19.61 -25.24
C VAL A 253 -5.86 20.78 -24.25
N MET A 254 -6.46 21.91 -24.64
CA MET A 254 -6.50 23.13 -23.81
C MET A 254 -7.71 23.21 -22.86
N SER A 255 -8.80 22.49 -23.15
CA SER A 255 -9.94 22.33 -22.24
C SER A 255 -10.76 21.11 -22.63
N GLN A 256 -11.35 21.11 -23.83
CA GLN A 256 -12.09 20.02 -24.42
C GLN A 256 -11.92 20.06 -25.94
N ASN A 257 -11.72 18.89 -26.57
CA ASN A 257 -11.65 18.76 -28.01
C ASN A 257 -12.44 17.54 -28.48
N ASP A 258 -13.36 17.75 -29.43
CA ASP A 258 -14.16 16.69 -30.03
C ASP A 258 -13.50 16.24 -31.33
N VAL A 259 -13.09 14.98 -31.38
CA VAL A 259 -12.30 14.40 -32.46
C VAL A 259 -13.13 13.40 -33.25
N LEU A 260 -13.14 13.56 -34.57
CA LEU A 260 -13.71 12.57 -35.47
C LEU A 260 -12.76 11.37 -35.64
N ILE A 261 -13.30 10.17 -35.48
CA ILE A 261 -12.63 8.90 -35.66
C ILE A 261 -13.44 8.04 -36.63
N THR A 262 -12.75 7.45 -37.59
CA THR A 262 -13.31 6.45 -38.51
C THR A 262 -12.81 5.07 -38.10
N LEU A 263 -13.75 4.15 -37.88
CA LEU A 263 -13.49 2.74 -37.54
C LEU A 263 -13.88 1.86 -38.73
N LYS A 264 -12.99 0.93 -39.10
CA LYS A 264 -13.24 -0.07 -40.14
C LYS A 264 -13.05 -1.47 -39.59
N PHE A 265 -13.97 -2.37 -39.93
CA PHE A 265 -13.98 -3.73 -39.42
C PHE A 265 -13.37 -4.70 -40.43
N GLU A 266 -12.69 -5.72 -39.92
CA GLU A 266 -12.20 -6.83 -40.74
C GLU A 266 -13.37 -7.66 -41.32
N LEU A 267 -13.16 -8.30 -42.48
CA LEU A 267 -14.19 -9.07 -43.17
C LEU A 267 -14.67 -10.30 -42.39
N GLU A 268 -13.86 -10.79 -41.46
CA GLU A 268 -14.15 -11.95 -40.62
C GLU A 268 -14.97 -11.60 -39.37
N CYS A 269 -15.30 -10.32 -39.16
CA CYS A 269 -16.11 -9.88 -38.04
C CYS A 269 -17.53 -10.45 -38.12
N SER A 270 -17.88 -11.31 -37.17
CA SER A 270 -19.24 -11.83 -37.06
C SER A 270 -20.22 -10.68 -36.76
N TYR A 271 -21.37 -10.66 -37.45
CA TYR A 271 -22.46 -9.69 -37.22
C TYR A 271 -22.15 -8.23 -37.57
N VAL A 272 -21.13 -7.96 -38.39
CA VAL A 272 -20.88 -6.66 -39.02
C VAL A 272 -21.13 -6.76 -40.53
N PRO A 273 -21.82 -5.79 -41.18
CA PRO A 273 -21.97 -5.80 -42.63
C PRO A 273 -20.62 -5.74 -43.36
N GLU A 274 -20.52 -6.38 -44.53
CA GLU A 274 -19.29 -6.31 -45.34
C GLU A 274 -18.92 -4.85 -45.68
N LYS A 275 -17.65 -4.49 -45.44
CA LYS A 275 -17.10 -3.14 -45.66
C LYS A 275 -17.86 -2.02 -44.92
N TYR A 276 -18.32 -2.31 -43.71
CA TYR A 276 -18.89 -1.30 -42.84
C TYR A 276 -17.81 -0.33 -42.33
N GLU A 277 -18.02 0.97 -42.59
CA GLU A 277 -17.24 2.05 -41.99
C GLU A 277 -18.12 2.79 -41.00
N PHE A 278 -17.59 3.04 -39.80
CA PHE A 278 -18.30 3.70 -38.72
C PHE A 278 -17.55 4.97 -38.31
N ASP A 279 -18.15 6.12 -38.61
CA ASP A 279 -17.64 7.42 -38.21
C ASP A 279 -18.31 7.87 -36.90
N THR A 280 -17.49 8.25 -35.92
CA THR A 280 -17.97 8.70 -34.61
C THR A 280 -17.08 9.79 -34.03
N THR A 281 -17.63 10.57 -33.11
CA THR A 281 -16.94 11.65 -32.42
C THR A 281 -16.62 11.24 -31.00
N VAL A 282 -15.37 11.39 -30.58
CA VAL A 282 -14.92 11.19 -29.20
C VAL A 282 -14.51 12.52 -28.59
N THR A 283 -14.76 12.69 -27.31
CA THR A 283 -14.41 13.89 -26.56
C THR A 283 -13.15 13.62 -25.74
N ILE A 284 -12.16 14.49 -25.86
CA ILE A 284 -10.94 14.44 -25.06
C ILE A 284 -10.90 15.70 -24.20
N ILE A 285 -10.81 15.53 -22.89
CA ILE A 285 -10.80 16.61 -21.88
C ILE A 285 -9.42 16.68 -21.24
N GLU A 286 -8.95 17.89 -20.93
CA GLU A 286 -7.67 18.10 -20.25
C GLU A 286 -7.69 17.49 -18.83
N GLY A 287 -6.65 16.72 -18.49
CA GLY A 287 -6.48 16.14 -17.16
C GLY A 287 -7.37 14.92 -16.85
N GLU A 288 -8.17 14.48 -17.81
CA GLU A 288 -9.10 13.35 -17.66
C GLU A 288 -8.76 12.18 -18.60
N GLU A 289 -9.04 10.97 -18.12
CA GLU A 289 -9.00 9.75 -18.91
C GLU A 289 -10.42 9.40 -19.40
N ASN A 290 -10.66 9.60 -20.69
CA ASN A 290 -11.93 9.31 -21.34
C ASN A 290 -11.87 7.92 -21.96
N SER A 291 -12.75 7.02 -21.54
CA SER A 291 -12.79 5.64 -22.02
C SER A 291 -14.04 5.40 -22.86
N TYR A 292 -13.89 4.73 -24.00
CA TYR A 292 -14.98 4.36 -24.89
C TYR A 292 -14.96 2.87 -25.19
N HIS A 293 -16.14 2.24 -25.20
CA HIS A 293 -16.30 0.82 -25.48
C HIS A 293 -17.09 0.63 -26.76
N LEU A 294 -16.47 -0.04 -27.72
CA LEU A 294 -17.09 -0.35 -29.00
C LEU A 294 -17.98 -1.57 -28.83
N VAL A 295 -19.29 -1.36 -28.86
CA VAL A 295 -20.30 -2.39 -28.58
C VAL A 295 -21.33 -2.48 -29.67
N ARG A 296 -22.03 -3.61 -29.67
CA ARG A 296 -23.25 -3.75 -30.44
C ARG A 296 -24.41 -3.26 -29.56
N LEU A 297 -25.26 -2.37 -30.08
CA LEU A 297 -26.48 -1.96 -29.37
C LEU A 297 -27.66 -2.86 -29.71
N ASN A 298 -27.71 -3.31 -30.97
CA ASN A 298 -28.72 -4.22 -31.51
C ASN A 298 -28.08 -5.05 -32.63
N LYS A 299 -28.81 -6.04 -33.16
CA LYS A 299 -28.32 -6.91 -34.25
C LYS A 299 -27.67 -6.18 -35.44
N ASN A 300 -28.07 -4.93 -35.72
CA ASN A 300 -27.61 -4.18 -36.89
C ASN A 300 -26.94 -2.83 -36.55
N THR A 301 -26.83 -2.45 -35.27
CA THR A 301 -26.32 -1.13 -34.88
C THR A 301 -25.12 -1.26 -33.95
N ILE A 302 -23.99 -0.72 -34.39
CA ILE A 302 -22.76 -0.62 -33.62
C ILE A 302 -22.70 0.79 -33.03
N ALA A 303 -22.24 0.92 -31.79
CA ALA A 303 -22.01 2.21 -31.18
C ALA A 303 -20.72 2.21 -30.38
N LEU A 304 -20.12 3.39 -30.30
CA LEU A 304 -19.01 3.66 -29.41
C LEU A 304 -19.57 4.39 -28.18
N ASN A 305 -19.80 3.64 -27.10
CA ASN A 305 -20.39 4.19 -25.89
C ASN A 305 -19.30 4.75 -24.98
N HIS A 306 -19.54 5.93 -24.41
CA HIS A 306 -18.71 6.45 -23.33
C HIS A 306 -18.83 5.54 -22.10
N VAL A 307 -17.69 5.18 -21.52
CA VAL A 307 -17.58 4.27 -20.38
C VAL A 307 -17.39 5.08 -19.11
N GLY A 308 -18.30 4.91 -18.16
CA GLY A 308 -18.19 5.51 -16.84
C GLY A 308 -18.24 7.05 -16.84
N SER A 309 -17.78 7.63 -15.74
CA SER A 309 -17.54 9.08 -15.59
C SER A 309 -16.07 9.38 -15.89
N PRO A 310 -15.67 10.63 -16.21
CA PRO A 310 -14.27 10.95 -16.43
C PRO A 310 -13.43 10.64 -15.20
N GLU A 311 -12.32 9.90 -15.38
CA GLU A 311 -11.64 9.25 -14.27
C GLU A 311 -10.29 9.89 -13.96
N HIS A 312 -10.06 10.16 -12.68
CA HIS A 312 -8.71 10.27 -12.15
C HIS A 312 -8.31 8.89 -11.60
N LEU A 313 -7.42 8.19 -12.30
CA LEU A 313 -6.89 6.89 -11.87
C LEU A 313 -5.98 7.04 -10.65
N VAL A 314 -6.58 7.24 -9.47
CA VAL A 314 -5.86 7.33 -8.20
C VAL A 314 -5.89 5.96 -7.53
N LYS A 315 -4.71 5.38 -7.30
CA LYS A 315 -4.60 4.12 -6.55
C LYS A 315 -5.19 4.30 -5.15
N GLU A 316 -6.01 3.35 -4.71
CA GLU A 316 -6.65 3.42 -3.41
C GLU A 316 -5.60 3.32 -2.27
N LYS A 317 -5.81 4.07 -1.19
CA LYS A 317 -4.86 4.16 -0.05
C LYS A 317 -4.60 2.82 0.64
N PHE A 318 -5.53 1.87 0.56
CA PHE A 318 -5.43 0.55 1.20
C PHE A 318 -5.01 -0.56 0.24
N GLY A 319 -4.71 -0.23 -1.03
CA GLY A 319 -4.23 -1.19 -2.01
C GLY A 319 -5.27 -2.16 -2.54
N ASN A 320 -6.56 -1.93 -2.31
CA ASN A 320 -7.58 -2.71 -3.00
C ASN A 320 -7.52 -2.40 -4.50
N PRO A 321 -7.60 -3.44 -5.35
CA PRO A 321 -7.72 -3.28 -6.79
C PRO A 321 -9.07 -2.70 -7.18
N ASN A 322 -9.07 -1.90 -8.24
CA ASN A 322 -10.27 -1.39 -8.86
C ASN A 322 -10.61 -2.24 -10.07
N LEU A 323 -11.81 -2.82 -10.06
CA LEU A 323 -12.32 -3.63 -11.16
C LEU A 323 -13.45 -2.89 -11.87
N ARG A 324 -13.40 -2.89 -13.19
CA ARG A 324 -14.48 -2.43 -14.07
C ARG A 324 -14.88 -3.59 -14.96
N ILE A 325 -16.18 -3.72 -15.22
CA ILE A 325 -16.71 -4.73 -16.13
C ILE A 325 -17.45 -4.01 -17.26
N LEU A 326 -17.03 -4.28 -18.49
CA LEU A 326 -17.65 -3.82 -19.72
C LEU A 326 -18.53 -4.94 -20.26
N ILE A 327 -19.76 -4.64 -20.65
CA ILE A 327 -20.70 -5.63 -21.17
C ILE A 327 -21.26 -5.20 -22.53
N ASP A 328 -21.55 -6.18 -23.37
CA ASP A 328 -22.30 -5.99 -24.62
C ASP A 328 -23.82 -6.03 -24.37
N TYR A 329 -24.65 -5.51 -25.30
CA TYR A 329 -26.13 -5.52 -25.19
C TYR A 329 -26.76 -6.91 -25.03
N THR A 330 -26.00 -7.99 -25.27
CA THR A 330 -26.44 -9.37 -25.06
C THR A 330 -26.61 -9.73 -23.59
N PHE A 331 -26.09 -8.90 -22.68
CA PHE A 331 -26.16 -9.08 -21.24
C PHE A 331 -26.87 -7.90 -20.58
N ASP A 332 -27.57 -8.19 -19.49
CA ASP A 332 -28.05 -7.17 -18.55
C ASP A 332 -27.20 -7.24 -17.27
N PHE A 333 -27.02 -6.10 -16.59
CA PHE A 333 -26.37 -6.05 -15.28
C PHE A 333 -27.17 -6.81 -14.19
N ASP A 334 -28.44 -7.11 -14.48
CA ASP A 334 -29.32 -7.92 -13.65
C ASP A 334 -29.24 -9.43 -13.98
N ASP A 335 -28.45 -9.83 -15.00
CA ASP A 335 -28.14 -11.24 -15.26
C ASP A 335 -27.37 -11.86 -14.09
N ASN A 336 -27.56 -13.17 -13.90
CA ASN A 336 -26.95 -13.91 -12.79
C ASN A 336 -25.46 -14.24 -13.07
N ILE A 337 -24.67 -13.18 -13.23
CA ILE A 337 -23.22 -13.21 -13.38
C ILE A 337 -22.59 -12.75 -12.07
N THR A 338 -21.76 -13.61 -11.50
CA THR A 338 -21.06 -13.32 -10.24
C THR A 338 -19.58 -13.65 -10.36
N LEU A 339 -18.76 -12.78 -9.79
CA LEU A 339 -17.35 -13.07 -9.55
C LEU A 339 -17.24 -13.71 -8.18
N THR A 340 -16.88 -15.00 -8.12
CA THR A 340 -16.75 -15.76 -6.88
C THR A 340 -15.30 -16.05 -6.58
N SER A 341 -14.85 -15.75 -5.35
CA SER A 341 -13.49 -16.11 -4.91
C SER A 341 -13.24 -17.61 -5.04
N VAL A 342 -12.05 -17.99 -5.50
CA VAL A 342 -11.59 -19.39 -5.56
C VAL A 342 -11.38 -19.95 -4.15
N ASP A 343 -11.00 -19.10 -3.19
CA ASP A 343 -10.71 -19.50 -1.83
C ASP A 343 -12.00 -19.65 -1.01
N GLN A 344 -12.39 -20.90 -0.75
CA GLN A 344 -13.64 -21.30 -0.06
C GLN A 344 -13.85 -20.66 1.33
N ASN A 345 -12.81 -20.12 1.97
CA ASN A 345 -12.91 -19.44 3.28
C ASN A 345 -13.40 -17.98 3.17
N SER A 346 -13.45 -17.42 1.96
CA SER A 346 -13.96 -16.07 1.68
C SER A 346 -15.21 -16.16 0.80
N PHE A 347 -16.40 -16.06 1.40
CA PHE A 347 -17.67 -15.94 0.67
C PHE A 347 -17.83 -14.54 0.05
N THR A 348 -16.82 -14.08 -0.69
CA THR A 348 -16.88 -12.81 -1.41
C THR A 348 -17.33 -13.10 -2.82
N SER A 349 -18.59 -12.76 -3.10
CA SER A 349 -19.16 -12.74 -4.44
C SER A 349 -19.52 -11.31 -4.81
N TYR A 350 -19.17 -10.91 -6.04
CA TYR A 350 -19.54 -9.62 -6.59
C TYR A 350 -20.58 -9.83 -7.69
N PRO A 351 -21.86 -9.46 -7.47
CA PRO A 351 -22.83 -9.46 -8.54
C PRO A 351 -22.50 -8.38 -9.57
N LEU A 352 -22.83 -8.65 -10.82
CA LEU A 352 -22.63 -7.71 -11.92
C LEU A 352 -23.36 -6.38 -11.72
N SER A 353 -24.47 -6.37 -10.97
CA SER A 353 -25.24 -5.18 -10.62
C SER A 353 -24.43 -4.10 -9.88
N LEU A 354 -23.36 -4.47 -9.16
CA LEU A 354 -22.44 -3.50 -8.55
C LEU A 354 -21.73 -2.64 -9.59
N PHE A 355 -21.45 -3.19 -10.77
CA PHE A 355 -20.70 -2.53 -11.85
C PHE A 355 -21.62 -1.78 -12.83
N ARG A 356 -22.85 -1.48 -12.42
CA ARG A 356 -23.81 -0.73 -13.24
C ARG A 356 -23.19 0.62 -13.68
N ARG A 357 -23.39 0.98 -14.94
CA ARG A 357 -22.73 2.11 -15.64
C ARG A 357 -21.25 1.91 -15.98
N MET A 358 -20.70 0.71 -15.83
CA MET A 358 -19.31 0.38 -16.17
C MET A 358 -18.31 1.25 -15.41
N ASN A 359 -18.59 1.57 -14.14
CA ASN A 359 -17.65 2.28 -13.28
C ASN A 359 -16.66 1.32 -12.61
N PHE A 360 -15.49 1.82 -12.22
CA PHE A 360 -14.58 1.11 -11.34
C PHE A 360 -15.16 0.96 -9.93
N ASN A 361 -15.10 -0.26 -9.39
CA ASN A 361 -15.40 -0.54 -8.01
C ASN A 361 -14.22 -1.25 -7.34
N ALA A 362 -13.98 -0.93 -6.07
CA ALA A 362 -12.96 -1.61 -5.28
C ALA A 362 -13.38 -3.06 -5.02
N VAL A 363 -12.49 -4.00 -5.35
CA VAL A 363 -12.63 -5.43 -5.14
C VAL A 363 -11.51 -5.90 -4.22
N LYS A 364 -11.72 -6.99 -3.48
CA LYS A 364 -10.65 -7.55 -2.64
C LYS A 364 -9.58 -8.22 -3.52
N VAL A 365 -8.35 -8.26 -3.02
CA VAL A 365 -7.26 -8.98 -3.66
C VAL A 365 -7.53 -10.48 -3.57
N GLY A 366 -7.38 -11.21 -4.68
CA GLY A 366 -7.64 -12.64 -4.72
C GLY A 366 -7.78 -13.20 -6.13
N LYS A 367 -7.94 -14.52 -6.21
CA LYS A 367 -8.27 -15.22 -7.45
C LYS A 367 -9.78 -15.37 -7.53
N TYR A 368 -10.37 -14.95 -8.66
CA TYR A 368 -11.82 -14.96 -8.87
C TYR A 368 -12.19 -15.81 -10.09
N ASN A 369 -13.21 -16.63 -9.92
CA ASN A 369 -13.87 -17.32 -11.01
C ASN A 369 -15.10 -16.53 -11.44
N VAL A 370 -15.38 -16.52 -12.75
CA VAL A 370 -16.61 -15.96 -13.28
C VAL A 370 -17.65 -17.07 -13.38
N VAL A 371 -18.81 -16.86 -12.75
CA VAL A 371 -19.92 -17.80 -12.74
C VAL A 371 -21.10 -17.18 -13.47
N TYR A 372 -21.61 -17.88 -14.47
CA TYR A 372 -22.79 -17.48 -15.26
C TYR A 372 -23.92 -18.49 -15.04
N ASN A 373 -25.07 -18.04 -14.53
CA ASN A 373 -26.23 -18.90 -14.23
C ASN A 373 -25.87 -20.15 -13.41
N GLY A 374 -24.95 -20.00 -12.44
CA GLY A 374 -24.48 -21.09 -11.58
C GLY A 374 -23.47 -22.04 -12.24
N LYS A 375 -23.10 -21.84 -13.51
CA LYS A 375 -22.06 -22.61 -14.19
C LYS A 375 -20.75 -21.82 -14.23
N LEU A 376 -19.66 -22.47 -13.85
CA LEU A 376 -18.31 -21.93 -13.97
C LEU A 376 -17.96 -21.74 -15.45
N LEU A 377 -17.48 -20.55 -15.81
CA LEU A 377 -16.98 -20.28 -17.14
C LEU A 377 -15.52 -20.72 -17.22
N SER A 378 -15.17 -21.50 -18.25
CA SER A 378 -13.88 -22.19 -18.34
C SER A 378 -12.75 -21.34 -18.92
N ILE A 379 -13.06 -20.15 -19.42
CA ILE A 379 -12.12 -19.25 -20.10
C ILE A 379 -12.40 -17.84 -19.57
N PRO A 380 -11.48 -17.21 -18.79
CA PRO A 380 -10.21 -17.73 -18.31
C PRO A 380 -10.45 -18.67 -17.11
N PRO A 381 -9.49 -19.53 -16.75
CA PRO A 381 -9.66 -20.47 -15.64
C PRO A 381 -9.86 -19.80 -14.28
N ALA A 382 -9.20 -18.67 -14.02
CA ALA A 382 -9.41 -17.78 -12.89
C ALA A 382 -8.76 -16.41 -13.19
N VAL A 383 -9.42 -15.31 -12.84
CA VAL A 383 -8.87 -13.96 -12.93
C VAL A 383 -8.09 -13.68 -11.66
N ASP A 384 -6.81 -13.38 -11.82
CA ASP A 384 -5.92 -13.13 -10.71
C ASP A 384 -5.75 -11.63 -10.45
N ILE A 385 -6.41 -11.15 -9.40
CA ILE A 385 -6.49 -9.72 -9.10
C ILE A 385 -5.43 -9.38 -8.03
N ILE A 386 -4.41 -8.62 -8.45
CA ILE A 386 -3.31 -8.18 -7.58
C ILE A 386 -3.60 -6.83 -6.90
N PRO A 387 -2.89 -6.46 -5.82
CA PRO A 387 -3.12 -5.20 -5.12
C PRO A 387 -2.77 -3.94 -5.95
N ALA A 388 -3.50 -2.85 -5.69
CA ALA A 388 -3.22 -1.50 -6.18
C ALA A 388 -3.14 -1.36 -7.72
N THR A 389 -3.95 -2.15 -8.44
CA THR A 389 -4.09 -2.15 -9.89
C THR A 389 -5.52 -1.87 -10.35
N PHE A 390 -5.64 -1.47 -11.61
CA PHE A 390 -6.91 -1.28 -12.30
C PHE A 390 -7.09 -2.41 -13.30
N TYR A 391 -8.23 -3.08 -13.25
CA TYR A 391 -8.60 -4.15 -14.17
C TYR A 391 -9.87 -3.76 -14.90
N THR A 392 -9.87 -3.90 -16.22
CA THR A 392 -11.08 -3.82 -17.03
C THR A 392 -11.33 -5.20 -17.59
N LEU A 393 -12.46 -5.81 -17.24
CA LEU A 393 -12.91 -7.08 -17.79
C LEU A 393 -13.95 -6.81 -18.86
N THR A 394 -13.79 -7.41 -20.03
CA THR A 394 -14.79 -7.30 -21.10
C THR A 394 -15.58 -8.59 -21.22
N LEU A 395 -16.91 -8.49 -21.13
CA LEU A 395 -17.86 -9.58 -21.26
C LEU A 395 -18.56 -9.50 -22.61
N GLN A 396 -18.25 -10.46 -23.48
CA GLN A 396 -18.87 -10.56 -24.79
C GLN A 396 -19.44 -11.97 -25.03
N ARG A 397 -20.64 -12.01 -25.63
CA ARG A 397 -21.25 -13.25 -26.12
C ARG A 397 -21.28 -13.21 -27.65
N ASN A 398 -20.52 -14.10 -28.27
CA ASN A 398 -20.55 -14.30 -29.71
C ASN A 398 -21.10 -15.69 -30.05
N GLY A 399 -22.39 -15.75 -30.40
CA GLY A 399 -23.11 -17.01 -30.56
C GLY A 399 -23.13 -17.82 -29.25
N ASP A 400 -22.64 -19.06 -29.29
CA ASP A 400 -22.52 -19.95 -28.12
C ASP A 400 -21.21 -19.77 -27.32
N LYS A 401 -20.29 -18.93 -27.81
CA LYS A 401 -19.00 -18.69 -27.15
C LYS A 401 -19.08 -17.42 -26.33
N MET A 402 -18.80 -17.54 -25.03
CA MET A 402 -18.54 -16.38 -24.17
C MET A 402 -17.03 -16.22 -24.05
N ALA A 403 -16.53 -15.03 -24.39
CA ALA A 403 -15.13 -14.67 -24.27
C ALA A 403 -14.97 -13.66 -23.14
N PHE A 404 -13.84 -13.78 -22.44
CA PHE A 404 -13.50 -13.04 -21.24
C PHE A 404 -12.01 -12.71 -21.33
N ILE A 405 -11.66 -11.43 -21.24
CA ILE A 405 -10.28 -10.94 -21.16
C ILE A 405 -10.22 -9.85 -20.09
#